data_AF-A0A1M5TFR9-F1
#
_entry.id   AF-A0A1M5TFR9-F1
#
_cell.length_a   1.000
_cell.length_b   1.000
_cell.length_c   1.000
_cell.angle_alpha   90.00
_cell.angle_beta   90.00
_cell.angle_gamma   90.00
#
_symmetry.space_group_name_H-M   'P 1'
#
loop_
_entity.id
_entity.type
_entity.pdbx_description
1 polymer ?
#
loop_
_entity_poly.entity_id
_entity_poly.type
_entity_poly.pdbx_seq_one_letter_code
_entity_poly.pdbx_strand_id
1 'polypeptide(L)'
;MRLFIAFELSKEWKENIKYIQSQIKESSEKCRLTNEDNLHLTLHFLGEVERNKAKDLIEDFLHVNYPRELSISADKLGYFKKKRLKVGVVGL
;
A
#
# COMPACT_ATOMS: atom_id res chain seq x y z
N MET A 1 1.86 -15.74 -10.17
CA MET A 1 2.04 -15.14 -8.83
C MET A 1 1.86 -13.65 -9.03
N ARG A 2 1.15 -12.98 -8.12
CA ARG A 2 0.85 -11.57 -8.30
C ARG A 2 1.96 -10.71 -7.69
N LEU A 3 2.65 -9.92 -8.50
CA LEU A 3 3.77 -9.07 -8.07
C LEU A 3 3.42 -7.58 -8.16
N PHE A 4 4.10 -6.81 -7.31
CA PHE A 4 4.06 -5.35 -7.29
C PHE A 4 5.33 -4.83 -6.61
N ILE A 5 5.63 -3.55 -6.84
CA ILE A 5 6.72 -2.81 -6.22
C ILE A 5 6.09 -1.80 -5.27
N ALA A 6 6.60 -1.71 -4.04
CA ALA A 6 6.08 -0.81 -3.02
C ALA A 6 7.17 -0.24 -2.13
N PHE A 7 6.89 0.90 -1.51
CA PHE A 7 7.63 1.33 -0.33
C PHE A 7 7.01 0.74 0.92
N GLU A 8 7.87 0.22 1.79
CA GLU A 8 7.50 -0.05 3.16
C GLU A 8 7.27 1.27 3.89
N LEU A 9 6.18 1.32 4.67
CA LEU A 9 5.87 2.49 5.50
C LEU A 9 6.65 2.43 6.81
N SER A 10 7.10 3.59 7.28
CA SER A 10 7.70 3.72 8.60
C SER A 10 6.68 3.35 9.70
N LYS A 11 7.18 3.06 10.89
CA LYS A 11 6.34 2.78 12.06
C LYS A 11 5.37 3.94 12.35
N GLU A 12 5.84 5.18 12.26
CA GLU A 12 5.03 6.39 12.45
C GLU A 12 3.83 6.43 11.47
N TRP A 13 4.08 6.16 10.19
CA TRP A 13 3.02 6.06 9.19
C TRP A 13 2.01 4.95 9.53
N LYS A 14 2.50 3.77 9.91
CA LYS A 14 1.64 2.63 10.28
C LYS A 14 0.77 2.97 11.50
N GLU A 15 1.31 3.64 12.51
CA GLU A 15 0.59 4.08 13.71
C GLU A 15 -0.49 5.14 13.39
N ASN A 16 -0.16 6.14 12.56
CA ASN A 16 -1.12 7.16 12.12
C ASN A 16 -2.27 6.54 11.32
N ILE A 17 -1.97 5.62 10.40
CA ILE A 17 -3.00 4.89 9.64
C ILE A 17 -3.87 4.05 10.58
N LYS A 18 -3.28 3.38 11.57
CA LYS A 18 -4.01 2.55 12.56
C LYS A 18 -4.97 3.39 13.40
N TYR A 19 -4.58 4.61 13.78
CA TYR A 19 -5.47 5.55 14.43
C TYR A 19 -6.67 5.89 13.55
N ILE A 20 -6.43 6.23 12.28
CA ILE A 20 -7.51 6.51 11.31
C ILE A 20 -8.43 5.29 11.12
N GLN A 21 -7.85 4.09 11.02
CA GLN A 21 -8.60 2.84 10.91
C GLN A 21 -9.52 2.61 12.12
N SER A 22 -9.13 3.04 13.33
CA SER A 22 -9.97 2.91 14.53
C SER A 22 -11.22 3.78 14.41
N GLN A 23 -11.07 5.03 13.96
CA GLN A 23 -12.18 5.98 13.76
C GLN A 23 -13.16 5.47 12.69
N ILE A 24 -12.64 4.86 11.62
CA ILE A 24 -13.47 4.25 10.56
C ILE A 24 -14.23 3.04 11.11
N LYS A 25 -13.59 2.21 11.94
CA LYS A 25 -14.22 1.01 12.50
C LYS A 25 -15.40 1.35 13.41
N GLU A 26 -15.29 2.40 14.22
CA GLU A 26 -16.36 2.86 15.10
C GLU A 26 -17.58 3.38 14.33
N SER A 27 -17.36 3.96 13.15
CA SER A 27 -18.40 4.57 12.32
C SER A 27 -18.96 3.65 11.23
N SER A 28 -18.54 2.38 11.17
CA SER A 28 -18.89 1.45 10.08
C SER A 28 -19.56 0.17 10.58
N GLU A 29 -20.71 -0.18 10.03
CA GLU A 29 -21.41 -1.45 10.34
C GLU A 29 -20.60 -2.69 9.96
N LYS A 30 -19.88 -2.63 8.82
CA LYS A 30 -19.00 -3.71 8.32
C LYS A 30 -17.78 -3.08 7.65
N CYS A 31 -16.61 -3.28 8.25
CA CYS A 31 -15.34 -2.78 7.72
C CYS A 31 -14.26 -3.86 7.74
N ARG A 32 -13.53 -3.98 6.62
CA ARG A 32 -12.33 -4.83 6.53
C ARG A 32 -11.12 -3.92 6.46
N LEU A 33 -10.32 -3.94 7.51
CA LEU A 33 -9.09 -3.16 7.63
C LEU A 33 -7.89 -3.98 7.14
N THR A 34 -6.94 -3.31 6.50
CA THR A 34 -5.66 -3.91 6.12
C THR A 34 -4.81 -4.10 7.37
N ASN A 35 -4.20 -5.27 7.53
CA ASN A 35 -3.27 -5.53 8.63
C ASN A 35 -2.02 -4.64 8.51
N GLU A 36 -1.43 -4.29 9.65
CA GLU A 36 -0.24 -3.43 9.78
C GLU A 36 0.94 -3.93 8.93
N ASP A 37 1.20 -5.24 8.92
CA ASP A 37 2.26 -5.87 8.12
C ASP A 37 2.03 -5.75 6.60
N ASN A 38 0.78 -5.50 6.20
CA ASN A 38 0.38 -5.33 4.81
C ASN A 38 0.21 -3.85 4.43
N LEU A 39 0.49 -2.89 5.33
CA LEU A 39 0.45 -1.47 5.00
C LEU A 39 1.72 -1.06 4.24
N HIS A 40 1.55 -0.69 2.99
CA HIS A 40 2.61 -0.26 2.08
C HIS A 40 2.08 0.75 1.07
N LEU A 41 2.97 1.55 0.50
CA LEU A 41 2.66 2.42 -0.62
C LEU A 41 3.01 1.69 -1.93
N THR A 42 2.01 1.20 -2.65
CA THR A 42 2.25 0.59 -3.97
C THR A 42 2.72 1.65 -4.96
N LEU A 43 3.87 1.41 -5.60
CA LEU A 43 4.44 2.27 -6.64
C LEU A 43 4.05 1.78 -8.03
N HIS A 44 4.16 0.47 -8.26
CA HIS A 44 3.88 -0.12 -9.56
C HIS A 44 3.30 -1.52 -9.42
N PHE A 45 2.23 -1.79 -10.17
CA PHE A 45 1.55 -3.07 -10.14
C PHE A 45 1.93 -3.90 -11.38
N LEU A 46 2.63 -5.02 -11.16
CA LEU A 46 3.20 -5.85 -12.23
C LEU A 46 2.24 -6.93 -12.75
N GLY A 47 1.17 -7.23 -12.01
CA GLY A 47 0.20 -8.24 -12.43
C GLY A 47 0.65 -9.67 -12.11
N GLU A 48 0.14 -10.61 -12.92
CA GLU A 48 0.52 -12.02 -12.82
C GLU A 48 1.85 -12.27 -13.53
N VAL A 49 2.81 -12.77 -12.77
CA VAL A 49 4.15 -13.13 -13.25
C VAL A 49 4.38 -14.62 -13.02
N GLU A 50 5.00 -15.27 -13.99
CA GLU A 50 5.41 -16.67 -13.88
C GLU A 50 6.57 -16.82 -12.90
N ARG A 51 6.62 -17.92 -12.15
CA ARG A 51 7.58 -18.09 -11.04
C ARG A 51 9.04 -18.09 -11.51
N ASN A 52 9.32 -18.61 -12.70
CA ASN A 52 10.64 -18.57 -13.33
C ASN A 52 11.07 -17.13 -13.63
N LYS A 53 10.19 -16.30 -14.19
CA LYS A 53 10.49 -14.89 -14.53
C LYS A 53 10.61 -13.98 -13.31
N ALA A 54 10.01 -14.36 -12.19
CA ALA A 54 10.05 -13.56 -10.97
C ALA A 54 11.49 -13.42 -10.42
N LYS A 55 12.36 -14.41 -10.61
CA LYS A 55 13.76 -14.34 -10.16
C LYS A 55 14.54 -13.30 -10.96
N ASP A 56 14.47 -13.38 -12.28
CA ASP A 56 15.13 -12.44 -13.19
C ASP A 56 14.69 -11.00 -12.90
N LEU A 57 13.39 -10.81 -12.64
CA LEU A 57 12.83 -9.49 -12.32
C LEU A 57 13.35 -8.92 -10.98
N ILE A 58 13.62 -9.78 -9.99
CA ILE A 58 14.21 -9.37 -8.72
C ILE A 58 15.67 -8.97 -8.92
N GLU A 59 16.42 -9.72 -9.72
CA GLU A 59 17.81 -9.38 -10.05
C GLU A 59 17.90 -8.04 -10.77
N ASP A 60 17.07 -7.81 -11.79
CA ASP A 60 17.00 -6.54 -12.50
C ASP A 60 16.62 -5.38 -11.56
N PHE A 61 15.72 -5.63 -10.60
CA PHE A 61 15.27 -4.62 -9.65
C PHE A 61 16.38 -4.11 -8.73
N LEU A 62 17.39 -4.94 -8.43
CA LEU A 62 18.56 -4.53 -7.62
C LEU A 62 19.43 -3.48 -8.33
N HIS A 63 19.31 -3.36 -9.64
CA HIS A 63 20.07 -2.41 -10.46
C HIS A 63 19.29 -1.13 -10.79
N VAL A 64 18.04 -1.02 -10.33
CA VAL A 64 17.24 0.18 -10.53
C VAL A 64 17.80 1.30 -9.67
N ASN A 65 18.07 2.45 -10.30
CA ASN A 65 18.43 3.66 -9.57
C ASN A 65 17.19 4.27 -8.92
N TYR A 66 17.26 4.51 -7.61
CA TYR A 66 16.23 5.20 -6.86
C TYR A 66 16.85 6.30 -5.98
N PRO A 67 16.11 7.37 -5.67
CA PRO A 67 16.62 8.43 -4.80
C PRO A 67 16.97 7.85 -3.42
N ARG A 68 18.11 8.28 -2.87
CA ARG A 68 18.58 7.84 -1.55
C ARG A 68 17.67 8.30 -0.42
N GLU A 69 17.03 9.45 -0.61
CA GLU A 69 16.10 10.05 0.33
C GLU A 69 14.83 10.43 -0.40
N LEU A 70 13.69 10.13 0.20
CA LEU A 70 12.38 10.47 -0.31
C LEU A 70 11.53 10.96 0.86
N SER A 71 11.03 12.18 0.74
CA SER A 71 10.08 12.76 1.70
C SER A 71 8.70 12.79 1.05
N ILE A 72 7.72 12.19 1.74
CA ILE A 72 6.34 12.09 1.29
C ILE A 72 5.45 12.61 2.42
N SER A 73 4.47 13.45 2.09
CA SER A 73 3.42 13.89 3.00
C SER A 73 2.04 13.56 2.42
N ALA A 74 1.10 13.26 3.30
CA ALA A 74 -0.30 12.97 2.96
C ALA A 74 -1.18 13.70 3.97
N ASP A 75 -2.14 14.49 3.51
CA ASP A 75 -3.03 15.28 4.38
C ASP A 75 -4.51 14.89 4.22
N LYS A 76 -4.83 13.98 3.30
CA LYS A 76 -6.20 13.67 2.92
C LYS A 76 -6.50 12.18 2.89
N LEU A 77 -7.74 11.88 3.22
CA LEU A 77 -8.34 10.57 3.02
C LEU A 77 -9.17 10.58 1.75
N GLY A 78 -8.83 9.68 0.84
CA GLY A 78 -9.61 9.38 -0.36
C GLY A 78 -10.46 8.13 -0.18
N TYR A 79 -11.44 7.95 -1.06
CA TYR A 79 -12.18 6.70 -1.15
C TYR A 79 -12.53 6.36 -2.59
N PHE A 80 -12.55 5.07 -2.89
CA PHE A 80 -12.98 4.53 -4.17
C PHE A 80 -14.23 3.67 -3.98
N LYS A 81 -15.20 3.81 -4.88
CA LYS A 81 -16.41 2.99 -4.87
C LYS A 81 -16.19 1.73 -5.70
N LYS A 82 -16.26 0.56 -5.07
CA LYS A 82 -16.22 -0.74 -5.75
C LYS A 82 -17.57 -1.45 -5.56
N LYS A 83 -18.44 -1.38 -6.57
CA LYS A 83 -19.83 -1.88 -6.51
C LYS A 83 -20.59 -1.26 -5.32
N ARG A 84 -20.98 -2.07 -4.31
CA ARG A 84 -21.66 -1.65 -3.07
C ARG A 84 -20.70 -1.35 -1.91
N LEU A 85 -19.39 -1.54 -2.10
CA LEU A 85 -18.36 -1.35 -1.07
C LEU A 85 -17.63 -0.01 -1.28
N LYS A 86 -17.33 0.68 -0.18
CA LYS A 86 -16.39 1.81 -0.17
C LYS A 86 -15.02 1.27 0.25
N VAL A 87 -13.98 1.64 -0.48
CA VAL A 87 -12.58 1.33 -0.14
C VAL A 87 -11.90 2.63 0.23
N GLY A 88 -11.49 2.78 1.49
CA GLY A 88 -10.72 3.94 1.96
C GLY A 88 -9.25 3.80 1.58
N VAL A 89 -8.64 4.90 1.15
CA VAL A 89 -7.22 5.01 0.81
C VAL A 89 -6.70 6.32 1.40
N VAL A 90 -5.54 6.29 2.07
CA VAL A 90 -4.84 7.52 2.44
C VAL A 90 -4.16 8.04 1.19
N GLY A 91 -4.57 9.21 0.71
CA GLY A 91 -4.07 9.82 -0.52
C GLY A 91 -3.01 10.87 -0.21
N LEU A 92 -2.01 10.97 -1.08
CA LEU A 92 -1.08 12.10 -1.14
C LEU A 92 -1.80 13.36 -1.65
#